data_AF-A0A9N9I6Z0-F1
#
_entry.id   AF-A0A9N9I6Z0-F1
#
_cell.length_a   1.000
_cell.length_b   1.000
_cell.length_c   1.000
_cell.angle_alpha   90.00
_cell.angle_beta   90.00
_cell.angle_gamma   90.00
#
_symmetry.space_group_name_H-M   'P 1'
#
loop_
_entity.id
_entity.type
_entity.pdbx_description
1 polymer ?
#
loop_
_entity_poly.entity_id
_entity_poly.type
_entity_poly.pdbx_seq_one_letter_code
_entity_poly.pdbx_strand_id
1 'polypeptide(L)'
;MCLSRKALEKKSKKSDEWFSSLQYFHCNINNLLISDSFLDTGSEFSVLNNSAIHTLGWKIDEPSNFAIKGNSKHITNSLGWYMNVPVTMKDKEGKTVMIIGNFVRIDNGEPEPMLILGMSNIRKLQGVSEPNKNQFCIKLYGKTYVIPTYSKAPVAKELSKEEQNQVSTDSSSLISEDLKK
;
A
#
# COMPACT_ATOMS: atom_id res chain seq x y z
N MET A 1 -14.48 -13.88 -19.42
CA MET A 1 -13.51 -13.01 -20.12
C MET A 1 -12.14 -13.19 -19.49
N CYS A 2 -11.22 -13.90 -20.14
CA CYS A 2 -9.82 -13.98 -19.70
C CYS A 2 -9.05 -12.76 -20.23
N LEU A 3 -8.36 -12.04 -19.34
CA LEU A 3 -7.42 -10.99 -19.74
C LEU A 3 -6.18 -11.64 -20.37
N SER A 4 -5.64 -11.06 -21.43
CA SER A 4 -4.38 -11.52 -22.04
C SER A 4 -3.21 -11.34 -21.07
N ARG A 5 -2.15 -12.18 -21.17
CA ARG A 5 -0.94 -12.10 -20.33
C ARG A 5 -0.35 -10.68 -20.30
N LYS A 6 -0.26 -10.02 -21.46
CA LYS A 6 0.16 -8.61 -21.60
C LYS A 6 -0.70 -7.62 -20.78
N ALA A 7 -2.01 -7.85 -20.69
CA ALA A 7 -2.90 -7.01 -19.90
C ALA A 7 -2.71 -7.25 -18.38
N LEU A 8 -2.38 -8.48 -17.97
CA LEU A 8 -2.07 -8.82 -16.59
C LEU A 8 -0.72 -8.21 -16.16
N GLU A 9 0.31 -8.32 -16.99
CA GLU A 9 1.64 -7.72 -16.77
C GLU A 9 1.55 -6.19 -16.65
N LYS A 10 0.82 -5.54 -17.56
CA LYS A 10 0.63 -4.08 -17.52
C LYS A 10 -0.11 -3.63 -16.26
N LYS A 11 -1.11 -4.39 -15.80
CA LYS A 11 -1.81 -4.11 -14.53
C LYS A 11 -0.89 -4.29 -13.33
N SER A 12 -0.09 -5.35 -13.30
CA SER A 12 0.88 -5.58 -12.22
C SER A 12 1.94 -4.49 -12.19
N LYS A 13 2.55 -4.15 -13.34
CA LYS A 13 3.56 -3.09 -13.39
C LYS A 13 3.00 -1.75 -12.89
N LYS A 14 1.76 -1.42 -13.25
CA LYS A 14 1.07 -0.23 -12.76
C LYS A 14 0.80 -0.27 -11.25
N SER A 15 0.50 -1.44 -10.67
CA SER A 15 0.36 -1.55 -9.21
C SER A 15 1.69 -1.37 -8.50
N ASP A 16 2.75 -1.99 -9.03
CA ASP A 16 4.08 -1.95 -8.43
C ASP A 16 4.65 -0.52 -8.47
N GLU A 17 4.44 0.20 -9.58
CA GLU A 17 4.75 1.64 -9.70
C GLU A 17 3.94 2.48 -8.71
N TRP A 18 2.64 2.20 -8.53
CA TRP A 18 1.80 2.92 -7.56
C TRP A 18 2.30 2.71 -6.13
N PHE A 19 2.55 1.47 -5.70
CA PHE A 19 3.07 1.19 -4.36
C PHE A 19 4.45 1.81 -4.12
N SER A 20 5.28 1.94 -5.15
CA SER A 20 6.60 2.58 -5.08
C SER A 20 6.51 4.11 -4.95
N SER A 21 5.42 4.70 -5.42
CA SER A 21 5.18 6.16 -5.31
C SER A 21 4.67 6.59 -3.93
N LEU A 22 4.21 5.64 -3.12
CA LEU A 22 3.66 5.92 -1.78
C LEU A 22 4.77 6.29 -0.79
N GLN A 23 4.40 7.12 0.18
CA GLN A 23 5.24 7.46 1.32
C GLN A 23 4.80 6.60 2.51
N TYR A 24 5.74 5.81 3.00
CA TYR A 24 5.55 4.90 4.13
C TYR A 24 6.09 5.53 5.42
N PHE A 25 5.57 5.10 6.56
CA PHE A 25 6.04 5.50 7.87
C PHE A 25 5.79 4.39 8.88
N HIS A 26 6.62 4.38 9.91
CA HIS A 26 6.47 3.46 11.02
C HIS A 26 5.50 4.07 12.05
N CYS A 27 4.55 3.26 12.51
CA CYS A 27 3.70 3.65 13.62
C CYS A 27 3.46 2.48 14.57
N ASN A 28 2.94 2.79 15.75
CA ASN A 28 2.45 1.79 16.67
C ASN A 28 1.01 2.09 17.06
N ILE A 29 0.20 1.05 17.16
CA ILE A 29 -1.11 1.08 17.80
C ILE A 29 -1.00 0.20 19.04
N ASN A 30 -1.13 0.78 20.22
CA ASN A 30 -0.76 0.12 21.48
C ASN A 30 0.65 -0.49 21.39
N ASN A 31 0.76 -1.82 21.46
CA ASN A 31 2.01 -2.57 21.40
C ASN A 31 2.29 -3.17 20.01
N LEU A 32 1.44 -2.90 19.02
CA LEU A 32 1.59 -3.41 17.66
C LEU A 32 2.39 -2.43 16.80
N LEU A 33 3.62 -2.80 16.47
CA LEU A 33 4.43 -2.10 15.48
C LEU A 33 3.92 -2.40 14.07
N ILE A 34 3.56 -1.35 13.34
CA ILE A 34 3.18 -1.41 11.93
C ILE A 34 4.26 -0.66 11.16
N SER A 35 5.21 -1.42 10.61
CA SER A 35 6.35 -0.86 9.88
C SER A 35 5.93 -0.21 8.58
N ASP A 36 5.02 -0.83 7.83
CA ASP A 36 4.64 -0.40 6.49
C ASP A 36 3.26 0.30 6.46
N SER A 37 3.11 1.30 7.32
CA SER A 37 1.96 2.21 7.20
C SER A 37 2.22 3.20 6.06
N PHE A 38 1.21 3.68 5.36
CA PHE A 38 1.44 4.66 4.27
C PHE A 38 0.40 5.77 4.18
N LEU A 39 0.83 6.88 3.58
CA LEU A 39 -0.01 8.02 3.29
C LEU A 39 -0.72 7.82 1.95
N ASP A 40 -2.04 7.92 1.95
CA ASP A 40 -2.83 7.90 0.72
C ASP A 40 -3.77 9.11 0.68
N THR A 41 -3.31 10.18 0.02
CA THR A 41 -4.11 11.39 -0.18
C THR A 41 -5.25 11.20 -1.19
N GLY A 42 -5.27 10.08 -1.92
CA GLY A 42 -6.38 9.68 -2.77
C GLY A 42 -7.48 8.92 -2.02
N SER A 43 -7.17 8.36 -0.85
CA SER A 43 -8.15 7.70 0.00
C SER A 43 -8.92 8.71 0.84
N GLU A 44 -10.25 8.68 0.78
CA GLU A 44 -11.11 9.48 1.64
C GLU A 44 -10.96 9.07 3.12
N PHE A 45 -10.89 7.76 3.37
CA PHE A 45 -10.87 7.17 4.69
C PHE A 45 -9.48 6.67 5.07
N SER A 46 -9.15 6.76 6.34
CA SER A 46 -8.02 6.00 6.87
C SER A 46 -8.46 4.57 7.14
N VAL A 47 -7.54 3.63 7.01
CA VAL A 47 -7.87 2.21 6.94
C VAL A 47 -6.97 1.39 7.85
N LEU A 48 -7.55 0.39 8.49
CA LEU A 48 -6.85 -0.72 9.11
C LEU A 48 -7.25 -2.02 8.40
N ASN A 49 -6.28 -2.88 8.11
CA ASN A 49 -6.60 -4.17 7.54
C ASN A 49 -6.98 -5.21 8.60
N ASN A 50 -7.49 -6.34 8.12
CA ASN A 50 -7.98 -7.41 8.96
C ASN A 50 -6.90 -7.98 9.89
N SER A 51 -5.65 -8.10 9.40
CA SER A 51 -4.52 -8.58 10.19
C SER A 51 -4.20 -7.67 11.38
N ALA A 52 -4.20 -6.34 11.19
CA ALA A 52 -4.00 -5.39 12.28
C ALA A 52 -5.06 -5.53 13.36
N ILE A 53 -6.34 -5.58 12.97
CA ILE A 53 -7.46 -5.71 13.90
C ILE A 53 -7.42 -7.05 14.65
N HIS A 54 -7.16 -8.15 13.95
CA HIS A 54 -7.05 -9.47 14.57
C HIS A 54 -5.93 -9.51 15.59
N THR A 55 -4.77 -8.94 15.27
CA THR A 55 -3.62 -8.85 16.18
C THR A 55 -3.92 -8.01 17.41
N LEU A 56 -4.68 -6.92 17.26
CA LEU A 56 -5.11 -6.07 18.37
C LEU A 56 -6.20 -6.70 19.24
N GLY A 57 -6.91 -7.72 18.74
CA GLY A 57 -8.02 -8.37 19.44
C GLY A 57 -9.22 -7.44 19.67
N TRP A 58 -9.34 -6.37 18.88
CA TRP A 58 -10.38 -5.37 19.07
C TRP A 58 -11.73 -5.79 18.51
N LYS A 59 -12.79 -5.28 19.14
CA LYS A 59 -14.15 -5.36 18.64
C LYS A 59 -14.46 -4.10 17.86
N ILE A 60 -15.26 -4.26 16.82
CA ILE A 60 -15.80 -3.16 16.01
C ILE A 60 -16.58 -2.17 16.88
N ASP A 61 -16.36 -0.88 16.68
CA ASP A 61 -17.12 0.16 17.38
C ASP A 61 -18.47 0.37 16.71
N GLU A 62 -18.45 0.55 15.39
CA GLU A 62 -19.65 0.75 14.58
C GLU A 62 -19.62 -0.11 13.30
N PRO A 63 -20.75 -0.74 12.92
CA PRO A 63 -20.84 -1.47 11.65
C PRO A 63 -20.68 -0.51 10.47
N SER A 64 -20.12 -1.03 9.37
CA SER A 64 -20.03 -0.30 8.11
C SER A 64 -20.20 -1.27 6.96
N ASN A 65 -20.88 -0.85 5.90
CA ASN A 65 -21.24 -1.71 4.77
C ASN A 65 -21.16 -1.01 3.41
N PHE A 66 -20.42 0.10 3.30
CA PHE A 66 -20.26 0.77 2.02
C PHE A 66 -19.18 0.06 1.17
N ALA A 67 -19.41 0.03 -0.13
CA ALA A 67 -18.44 -0.49 -1.06
C ALA A 67 -17.24 0.48 -1.16
N ILE A 68 -16.03 -0.05 -1.00
CA ILE A 68 -14.81 0.74 -1.17
C ILE A 68 -14.31 0.49 -2.59
N LYS A 69 -14.35 1.54 -3.40
CA LYS A 69 -13.75 1.51 -4.73
C LYS A 69 -12.29 1.90 -4.63
N GLY A 70 -11.39 0.94 -4.79
CA GLY A 70 -9.94 1.17 -4.77
C GLY A 70 -9.21 0.52 -5.93
N ASN A 71 -7.88 0.71 -5.97
CA ASN A 71 -7.00 0.05 -6.93
C ASN A 71 -6.68 -1.42 -6.58
N SER A 72 -7.07 -1.86 -5.37
CA SER A 72 -6.86 -3.24 -4.93
C SER A 72 -7.88 -4.18 -5.55
N LYS A 73 -7.40 -5.34 -6.01
CA LYS A 73 -8.22 -6.48 -6.44
C LYS A 73 -8.96 -7.19 -5.30
N HIS A 74 -8.57 -6.92 -4.04
CA HIS A 74 -9.06 -7.65 -2.86
C HIS A 74 -10.05 -6.85 -2.00
N ILE A 75 -10.11 -5.52 -2.16
CA ILE A 75 -10.94 -4.65 -1.32
C ILE A 75 -12.25 -4.37 -2.03
N THR A 76 -13.36 -4.85 -1.48
CA THR A 76 -14.70 -4.61 -2.03
C THR A 76 -15.62 -3.89 -1.06
N ASN A 77 -15.54 -4.16 0.25
CA ASN A 77 -16.43 -3.60 1.26
C ASN A 77 -15.69 -3.13 2.53
N SER A 78 -16.16 -2.03 3.12
CA SER A 78 -15.87 -1.71 4.52
C SER A 78 -16.49 -2.75 5.44
N LEU A 79 -15.78 -3.14 6.51
CA LEU A 79 -16.26 -4.13 7.49
C LEU A 79 -16.60 -3.51 8.84
N GLY A 80 -16.39 -2.21 9.02
CA GLY A 80 -16.58 -1.54 10.29
C GLY A 80 -15.75 -0.29 10.49
N TRP A 81 -16.09 0.44 11.55
CA TRP A 81 -15.33 1.57 12.04
C TRP A 81 -14.67 1.26 13.38
N TYR A 82 -13.47 1.81 13.52
CA TYR A 82 -12.74 1.96 14.77
C TYR A 82 -12.51 3.45 15.00
N MET A 83 -13.02 3.94 16.12
CA MET A 83 -13.10 5.34 16.46
C MET A 83 -12.08 5.68 17.54
N ASN A 84 -11.52 6.88 17.47
CA ASN A 84 -10.58 7.38 18.47
C ASN A 84 -9.36 6.46 18.71
N VAL A 85 -8.87 5.81 17.65
CA VAL A 85 -7.71 4.91 17.70
C VAL A 85 -6.44 5.73 17.97
N PRO A 86 -5.71 5.46 19.06
CA PRO A 86 -4.43 6.09 19.31
C PRO A 86 -3.36 5.48 18.41
N VAL A 87 -2.72 6.31 17.59
CA VAL A 87 -1.57 5.92 16.77
C VAL A 87 -0.37 6.73 17.23
N THR A 88 0.71 6.04 17.54
CA THR A 88 1.97 6.67 17.95
C THR A 88 3.01 6.55 16.86
N MET A 89 3.79 7.61 16.68
CA MET A 89 4.87 7.71 15.70
C MET A 89 6.08 8.35 16.38
N LYS A 90 7.26 8.17 15.80
CA LYS A 90 8.44 8.96 16.16
C LYS A 90 8.54 10.15 15.23
N ASP A 91 8.77 11.33 15.77
CA ASP A 91 9.19 12.46 14.95
C ASP A 91 10.68 12.35 14.58
N LYS A 92 11.16 13.28 13.76
CA LYS A 92 12.56 13.34 13.32
C LYS A 92 13.58 13.44 14.46
N GLU A 93 13.15 13.86 15.66
CA GLU A 93 13.99 13.98 16.87
C GLU A 93 13.91 12.71 17.75
N GLY A 94 13.16 11.69 17.31
CA GLY A 94 12.93 10.45 18.06
C GLY A 94 11.89 10.57 19.17
N LYS A 95 11.21 11.72 19.27
CA LYS A 95 10.15 11.95 20.25
C LYS A 95 8.86 11.25 19.82
N THR A 96 8.18 10.64 20.79
CA THR A 96 6.88 10.01 20.53
C THR A 96 5.81 11.09 20.34
N VAL A 97 5.09 10.98 19.22
CA VAL A 97 3.93 11.78 18.88
C VAL A 97 2.73 10.86 18.83
N MET A 98 1.63 11.22 19.51
CA MET A 98 0.39 10.45 19.49
C MET A 98 -0.69 11.23 18.76
N ILE A 99 -1.30 10.60 17.78
CA ILE A 99 -2.50 11.08 17.09
C ILE A 99 -3.69 10.21 17.48
N ILE A 100 -4.88 10.77 17.37
CA ILE A 100 -6.13 10.05 17.52
C ILE A 100 -6.84 10.09 16.16
N GLY A 101 -7.07 8.93 15.57
CA GLY A 101 -7.66 8.80 14.24
C GLY A 101 -8.87 7.87 14.23
N ASN A 102 -9.71 8.02 13.22
CA ASN A 102 -10.79 7.05 12.94
C ASN A 102 -10.38 6.23 11.72
N PHE A 103 -10.68 4.92 11.75
CA PHE A 103 -10.23 3.98 10.73
C PHE A 103 -11.37 3.06 10.32
N VAL A 104 -11.48 2.85 9.01
CA VAL A 104 -12.33 1.82 8.43
C VAL A 104 -11.57 0.51 8.42
N ARG A 105 -12.21 -0.58 8.82
CA ARG A 105 -11.68 -1.93 8.64
C ARG A 105 -11.94 -2.42 7.23
N ILE A 106 -10.92 -2.97 6.61
CA ILE A 106 -11.04 -3.72 5.35
C ILE A 106 -10.47 -5.12 5.49
N ASP A 107 -10.90 -6.01 4.61
CA ASP A 107 -10.14 -7.21 4.29
C ASP A 107 -9.46 -7.01 2.94
N ASN A 108 -8.14 -7.04 2.93
CA ASN A 108 -7.32 -6.97 1.72
C ASN A 108 -6.61 -8.29 1.42
N GLY A 109 -6.83 -9.34 2.23
CA GLY A 109 -6.13 -10.62 2.12
C GLY A 109 -4.64 -10.58 2.50
N GLU A 110 -4.11 -9.44 2.95
CA GLU A 110 -2.70 -9.33 3.34
C GLU A 110 -2.49 -9.87 4.76
N PRO A 111 -1.47 -10.72 4.98
CA PRO A 111 -1.22 -11.33 6.28
C PRO A 111 -0.57 -10.35 7.27
N GLU A 112 0.09 -9.30 6.79
CA GLU A 112 0.77 -8.32 7.64
C GLU A 112 -0.17 -7.18 8.06
N PRO A 113 -0.08 -6.69 9.32
CA PRO A 113 -0.78 -5.50 9.75
C PRO A 113 -0.47 -4.30 8.87
N MET A 114 -1.50 -3.55 8.47
CA MET A 114 -1.36 -2.38 7.61
C MET A 114 -2.27 -1.26 8.09
N LEU A 115 -1.72 -0.05 8.11
CA LEU A 115 -2.44 1.20 8.34
C LEU A 115 -2.27 2.11 7.13
N ILE A 116 -3.39 2.61 6.62
CA ILE A 116 -3.41 3.66 5.60
C ILE A 116 -3.91 4.93 6.26
N LEU A 117 -3.12 6.00 6.20
CA LEU A 117 -3.57 7.32 6.63
C LEU A 117 -4.18 8.04 5.42
N GLY A 118 -5.50 8.08 5.38
CA GLY A 118 -6.28 8.75 4.36
C GLY A 118 -6.59 10.21 4.69
N MET A 119 -7.24 10.89 3.76
CA MET A 119 -7.52 12.33 3.84
C MET A 119 -8.35 12.74 5.06
N SER A 120 -9.26 11.89 5.54
CA SER A 120 -10.02 12.12 6.78
C SER A 120 -9.12 12.43 7.98
N ASN A 121 -8.08 11.63 8.24
CA ASN A 121 -7.15 11.87 9.35
C ASN A 121 -6.06 12.88 8.96
N ILE A 122 -5.56 12.88 7.72
CA ILE A 122 -4.58 13.88 7.26
C ILE A 122 -5.12 15.30 7.45
N ARG A 123 -6.37 15.57 7.06
CA ARG A 123 -7.00 16.90 7.23
C ARG A 123 -7.14 17.28 8.70
N LYS A 124 -7.58 16.35 9.55
CA LYS A 124 -7.70 16.58 11.01
C LYS A 124 -6.35 16.99 11.62
N LEU A 125 -5.26 16.40 11.14
CA LEU A 125 -3.90 16.68 11.57
C LEU A 125 -3.26 17.90 10.89
N GLN A 126 -3.97 18.56 9.98
CA GLN A 126 -3.39 19.57 9.07
C GLN A 126 -2.11 19.04 8.40
N GLY A 127 -2.14 17.77 8.02
CA GLY A 127 -1.00 17.02 7.53
C GLY A 127 -0.57 17.47 6.14
N VAL A 128 0.73 17.63 5.94
CA VAL A 128 1.36 17.97 4.66
C VAL A 128 2.42 16.92 4.35
N SER A 129 2.23 16.19 3.25
CA SER A 129 3.21 15.23 2.74
C SER A 129 4.24 15.94 1.87
N GLU A 130 5.51 15.78 2.19
CA GLU A 130 6.67 16.29 1.45
C GLU A 130 7.53 15.11 0.96
N PRO A 131 7.08 14.35 -0.06
CA PRO A 131 7.75 13.12 -0.50
C PRO A 131 9.21 13.35 -0.93
N ASN A 132 9.52 14.51 -1.53
CA ASN A 132 10.89 14.87 -1.93
C ASN A 132 11.86 15.00 -0.74
N LYS A 133 11.33 15.20 0.47
CA LYS A 133 12.10 15.32 1.70
C LYS A 133 11.95 14.10 2.61
N ASN A 134 11.17 13.10 2.19
CA ASN A 134 10.80 11.96 3.03
C ASN A 134 10.22 12.41 4.38
N GLN A 135 9.28 13.35 4.34
CA GLN A 135 8.69 13.96 5.53
C GLN A 135 7.17 14.05 5.43
N PHE A 136 6.52 13.87 6.58
CA PHE A 136 5.12 14.17 6.79
C PHE A 136 4.97 15.12 7.98
N CYS A 137 4.61 16.36 7.69
CA CYS A 137 4.43 17.39 8.70
C CYS A 137 3.00 17.36 9.21
N ILE A 138 2.81 17.33 10.54
CA ILE A 138 1.49 17.40 11.17
C ILE A 138 1.46 18.50 12.22
N LYS A 139 0.27 19.05 12.48
CA LYS A 139 0.05 20.06 13.52
C LYS A 139 -0.83 19.50 14.63
N LEU A 140 -0.32 19.47 15.85
CA LEU A 140 -1.03 19.02 17.05
C LEU A 140 -0.87 20.07 18.15
N TYR A 141 -1.97 20.50 18.75
CA TYR A 141 -1.99 21.48 19.85
C TYR A 141 -1.14 22.73 19.58
N GLY A 142 -1.20 23.24 18.35
CA GLY A 142 -0.44 24.42 17.91
C GLY A 142 1.04 24.16 17.58
N LYS A 143 1.56 22.95 17.81
CA LYS A 143 2.94 22.56 17.50
C LYS A 143 3.01 21.76 16.21
N THR A 144 4.08 21.98 15.45
CA THR A 144 4.38 21.20 14.24
C THR A 144 5.33 20.06 14.59
N TYR A 145 4.99 18.86 14.11
CA TYR A 145 5.83 17.67 14.21
C TYR A 145 6.17 17.20 12.81
N VAL A 146 7.41 16.74 12.63
CA VAL A 146 7.89 16.20 11.36
C VAL A 146 8.09 14.71 11.54
N ILE A 147 7.22 13.91 10.92
CA ILE A 147 7.31 12.46 10.93
C ILE A 147 8.19 12.03 9.74
N PRO A 148 9.26 11.26 9.95
CA PRO A 148 10.05 10.71 8.87
C PRO A 148 9.23 9.70 8.09
N THR A 149 9.28 9.79 6.76
CA THR A 149 8.70 8.82 5.85
C THR A 149 9.79 8.15 5.02
N TYR A 150 9.43 7.15 4.22
CA TYR A 150 10.35 6.53 3.26
C TYR A 150 9.57 6.06 2.03
N SER A 151 10.25 5.98 0.89
CA SER A 151 9.75 5.31 -0.31
C SER A 151 10.28 3.89 -0.38
N LYS A 152 9.52 2.99 -1.00
CA LYS A 152 10.00 1.65 -1.36
C LYS A 152 10.53 1.67 -2.79
N ALA A 153 11.66 1.01 -3.03
CA ALA A 153 12.11 0.77 -4.39
C ALA A 153 11.11 -0.17 -5.09
N PRO A 154 10.85 0.02 -6.40
CA PRO A 154 10.05 -0.93 -7.16
C PRO A 154 10.71 -2.30 -7.11
N VAL A 155 9.98 -3.30 -6.63
CA VAL A 155 10.44 -4.69 -6.61
C VAL A 155 10.58 -5.13 -8.06
N ALA A 156 11.82 -5.24 -8.55
CA ALA A 156 12.09 -5.86 -9.83
C ALA A 156 11.62 -7.32 -9.71
N LYS A 157 10.62 -7.72 -10.49
CA LYS A 157 10.32 -9.14 -10.64
C LYS A 157 11.53 -9.79 -11.29
N GLU A 158 12.29 -10.59 -10.54
CA GLU A 158 13.14 -11.59 -11.18
C GLU A 158 12.21 -12.51 -11.97
N LEU A 159 12.25 -12.39 -13.30
CA LEU A 159 11.58 -13.33 -14.19
C LEU A 159 12.13 -14.71 -13.86
N SER A 160 11.25 -15.62 -13.43
CA SER A 160 11.63 -17.01 -13.21
C SER A 160 12.14 -17.59 -14.53
N LYS A 161 13.20 -18.43 -14.46
CA LYS A 161 13.87 -19.02 -15.63
C LYS A 161 12.94 -19.78 -16.59
N GLU A 162 11.70 -20.06 -16.18
CA GLU A 162 10.70 -20.73 -17.00
C GLU A 162 10.13 -19.82 -18.11
N GLU A 163 10.19 -18.49 -17.96
CA GLU A 163 9.69 -17.53 -18.97
C GLU A 163 10.68 -17.24 -20.11
N GLN A 164 11.96 -17.62 -19.98
CA GLN A 164 12.95 -17.44 -21.06
C GLN A 164 12.92 -18.56 -22.11
N ASN A 165 12.40 -19.74 -21.78
CA ASN A 165 12.41 -20.89 -22.69
C ASN A 165 11.24 -20.95 -23.68
N GLN A 166 10.35 -19.94 -23.68
CA GLN A 166 9.19 -19.89 -24.59
C GLN A 166 9.36 -18.89 -25.76
N VAL A 167 10.58 -18.40 -26.02
CA VAL A 167 10.94 -17.67 -27.23
C VAL A 167 12.08 -18.39 -27.95
N SER A 168 11.80 -19.59 -28.48
CA SER A 168 12.57 -20.15 -29.58
C SER A 168 11.81 -21.32 -30.19
N THR A 169 10.75 -21.03 -30.93
CA THR A 169 10.34 -21.94 -32.00
C THR A 169 9.74 -21.12 -33.13
N ASP A 170 10.07 -21.54 -34.35
CA ASP A 170 9.55 -21.14 -35.65
C ASP A 170 10.29 -20.02 -36.39
N SER A 171 11.32 -20.41 -37.13
CA SER A 171 11.18 -20.49 -38.60
C SER A 171 12.40 -21.14 -39.24
N SER A 172 12.25 -22.42 -39.61
CA SER A 172 13.13 -23.07 -40.59
C SER A 172 12.83 -22.54 -41.98
N SER A 173 13.71 -21.71 -42.55
CA SER A 173 13.70 -21.42 -43.98
C SER A 173 14.64 -22.38 -44.72
N LEU A 174 14.01 -23.20 -45.54
CA LEU A 174 14.56 -24.03 -46.62
C LEU A 174 15.43 -23.25 -47.61
N ILE A 175 16.15 -24.02 -48.45
CA ILE A 175 16.87 -23.72 -49.70
C ILE A 175 18.38 -23.54 -49.48
N SER A 176 19.32 -24.29 -50.08
CA SER A 176 19.38 -24.88 -51.43
C SER A 176 20.31 -26.11 -51.49
N GLU A 177 19.85 -27.20 -52.09
CA GLU A 177 20.73 -28.17 -52.75
C GLU A 177 21.11 -27.61 -54.13
N ASP A 178 22.40 -27.52 -54.43
CA ASP A 178 22.89 -27.43 -55.80
C ASP A 178 24.27 -28.12 -55.87
N LEU A 179 24.28 -29.37 -56.36
CA LEU A 179 25.49 -30.12 -56.70
C LEU A 179 25.31 -30.61 -58.14
N LYS A 180 25.97 -29.88 -59.05
CA LYS A 180 25.98 -30.11 -60.49
C LYS A 180 26.66 -31.43 -60.86
N LYS A 181 26.11 -32.02 -61.92
CA LYS A 181 26.69 -33.04 -62.77
C LYS A 181 27.51 -32.39 -63.88
#